data_AF-A0A1B6IUF7-F1
#
_entry.id   AF-A0A1B6IUF7-F1
#
_cell.length_a   1.000
_cell.length_b   1.000
_cell.length_c   1.000
_cell.angle_alpha   90.00
_cell.angle_beta   90.00
_cell.angle_gamma   90.00
#
_symmetry.space_group_name_H-M   'P 1'
#
loop_
_entity.id
_entity.type
_entity.pdbx_description
1 polymer ?
#
loop_
_entity_poly.entity_id
_entity_poly.type
_entity_poly.pdbx_seq_one_letter_code
_entity_poly.pdbx_strand_id
1 'polypeptide(L)'
;LRHHLYEQELPKIHSESSEFVILVYYLELVEGGMTLEQFNASVALSWPEPKGGHVVTWTRQLADFINRSPVAARSFLSEQHVLWHQPRLLTLPQLYDRIFQYYHRRQCSHCHSVPRETSICLVCGALVCLKENCCKQLNICEAVQHSVDCGAGTAMYLVVTSSYVIVIRGKRACLWGSVYLDSFGEEDRELKRGKPLYLSPGRYQLLQQQWLGHHFDHTPKKWVWHRDAL
;
A
#
# COMPACT_ATOMS: atom_id res chain seq x y z
N LEU A 1 -3.31 16.85 -31.00
CA LEU A 1 -3.37 18.18 -31.68
C LEU A 1 -2.03 18.57 -32.29
N ARG A 2 -0.92 18.64 -31.53
CA ARG A 2 0.41 18.99 -32.08
C ARG A 2 0.83 18.20 -33.32
N HIS A 3 0.81 16.88 -33.24
CA HIS A 3 1.12 16.00 -34.37
C HIS A 3 0.16 16.18 -35.57
N HIS A 4 -1.15 16.25 -35.30
CA HIS A 4 -2.17 16.29 -36.35
C HIS A 4 -2.38 17.67 -37.00
N LEU A 5 -2.08 18.77 -36.30
CA LEU A 5 -2.27 20.13 -36.79
C LEU A 5 -0.97 20.79 -37.26
N TYR A 6 0.18 20.37 -36.70
CA TYR A 6 1.48 20.99 -36.97
C TYR A 6 2.52 19.99 -37.48
N GLU A 7 2.10 18.76 -37.83
CA GLU A 7 2.97 17.70 -38.37
C GLU A 7 4.21 17.39 -37.52
N GLN A 8 4.18 17.73 -36.22
CA GLN A 8 5.28 17.41 -35.30
C GLN A 8 5.39 15.90 -35.11
N GLU A 9 6.61 15.37 -35.14
CA GLU A 9 6.86 13.96 -34.83
C GLU A 9 6.47 13.62 -33.39
N LEU A 10 5.78 12.50 -33.21
CA LEU A 10 5.49 11.98 -31.89
C LEU A 10 6.79 11.52 -31.20
N PRO A 11 6.92 11.74 -29.89
CA PRO A 11 8.13 11.35 -29.18
C PRO A 11 8.27 9.83 -29.11
N LYS A 12 9.50 9.33 -29.21
CA LYS A 12 9.80 7.89 -29.09
C LYS A 12 9.79 7.48 -27.62
N ILE A 13 8.93 6.53 -27.29
CA ILE A 13 8.80 5.98 -25.93
C ILE A 13 9.57 4.66 -25.88
N HIS A 14 10.61 4.61 -25.04
CA HIS A 14 11.48 3.43 -24.91
C HIS A 14 11.06 2.48 -23.78
N SER A 15 10.27 2.97 -22.82
CA SER A 15 9.72 2.19 -21.71
C SER A 15 8.39 2.76 -21.24
N GLU A 16 7.48 1.91 -20.76
CA GLU A 16 6.21 2.36 -20.14
C GLU A 16 6.45 3.32 -18.97
N SER A 17 7.54 3.12 -18.21
CA SER A 17 7.91 3.99 -17.08
C SER A 17 8.30 5.41 -17.48
N SER A 18 8.72 5.64 -18.73
CA SER A 18 9.15 6.96 -19.23
C SER A 18 8.08 7.67 -20.05
N GLU A 19 7.03 6.95 -20.48
CA GLU A 19 5.95 7.47 -21.33
C GLU A 19 5.36 8.77 -20.81
N PHE A 20 4.93 8.79 -19.55
CA PHE A 20 4.26 9.95 -18.97
C PHE A 20 5.15 11.19 -18.95
N VAL A 21 6.41 11.04 -18.54
CA VAL A 21 7.37 12.16 -18.47
C VAL A 21 7.64 12.73 -19.86
N ILE A 22 7.89 11.86 -20.83
CA ILE A 22 8.17 12.23 -22.22
C ILE A 22 6.99 12.99 -22.83
N LEU A 23 5.76 12.53 -22.57
CA LEU A 23 4.55 13.19 -23.05
C LEU A 23 4.33 14.56 -22.40
N VAL A 24 4.61 14.72 -21.10
CA VAL A 24 4.49 16.00 -20.39
C VAL A 24 5.42 17.04 -21.01
N TYR A 25 6.68 16.69 -21.33
CA TYR A 25 7.60 17.58 -22.02
C TYR A 25 7.19 17.87 -23.47
N TYR A 26 6.75 16.85 -24.21
CA TYR A 26 6.28 17.01 -25.60
C TYR A 26 5.07 17.95 -25.70
N LEU A 27 4.22 17.97 -24.68
CA LEU A 27 3.07 18.87 -24.56
C LEU A 27 3.43 20.22 -23.91
N GLU A 28 4.69 20.43 -23.51
CA GLU A 28 5.17 21.66 -22.84
C GLU A 28 4.35 22.00 -21.59
N LEU A 29 3.93 21.00 -20.82
CA LEU A 29 3.18 21.20 -19.58
C LEU A 29 4.09 21.59 -18.39
N VAL A 30 5.41 21.54 -18.59
CA VAL A 30 6.43 21.92 -17.59
C VAL A 30 7.52 22.73 -18.29
N GLU A 31 7.99 23.79 -17.64
CA GLU A 31 8.97 24.74 -18.22
C GLU A 31 10.42 24.45 -17.78
N GLY A 32 10.61 23.67 -16.70
CA GLY A 32 11.92 23.39 -16.12
C GLY A 32 12.40 21.96 -16.40
N GLY A 33 13.68 21.80 -16.77
CA GLY A 33 14.33 20.50 -16.88
C GLY A 33 14.49 19.82 -15.52
N MET A 34 13.89 18.65 -15.35
CA MET A 34 13.96 17.81 -14.15
C MET A 34 14.45 16.40 -14.50
N THR A 35 15.17 15.77 -13.56
CA THR A 35 15.57 14.37 -13.69
C THR A 35 14.36 13.44 -13.54
N LEU A 36 14.37 12.32 -14.28
CA LEU A 36 13.31 11.30 -14.23
C LEU A 36 13.04 10.79 -12.80
N GLU A 37 14.08 10.72 -11.96
CA GLU A 37 14.00 10.28 -10.56
C GLU A 37 13.24 11.26 -9.65
N GLN A 38 13.17 12.53 -10.03
CA GLN A 38 12.52 13.60 -9.26
C GLN A 38 11.12 13.93 -9.79
N PHE A 39 10.72 13.34 -10.91
CA PHE A 39 9.47 13.66 -11.57
C PHE A 39 8.28 12.96 -10.90
N ASN A 40 7.22 13.72 -10.62
CA ASN A 40 5.92 13.18 -10.23
C ASN A 40 4.79 13.95 -10.93
N ALA A 41 3.60 13.36 -11.04
CA ALA A 41 2.49 13.94 -11.79
C ALA A 41 2.02 15.32 -11.29
N SER A 42 2.31 15.68 -10.04
CA SER A 42 1.95 17.00 -9.52
C SER A 42 2.78 18.14 -10.12
N VAL A 43 3.94 17.84 -10.71
CA VAL A 43 4.80 18.83 -11.39
C VAL A 43 4.15 19.35 -12.67
N ALA A 44 3.35 18.52 -13.35
CA ALA A 44 2.60 18.92 -14.55
C ALA A 44 1.34 19.73 -14.24
N LEU A 45 1.00 19.91 -12.95
CA LEU A 45 -0.11 20.76 -12.54
C LEU A 45 0.40 22.19 -12.42
N SER A 46 0.18 23.00 -13.45
CA SER A 46 0.45 24.43 -13.45
C SER A 46 -0.53 25.12 -12.49
N TRP A 47 -0.20 25.18 -11.20
CA TRP A 47 -1.01 25.87 -10.21
C TRP A 47 -0.87 27.39 -10.39
N PRO A 48 -1.97 28.14 -10.53
CA PRO A 48 -1.93 29.59 -10.73
C PRO A 48 -1.33 30.39 -9.56
N GLU A 49 -1.23 29.80 -8.35
CA GLU A 49 -0.56 30.41 -7.18
C GLU A 49 0.42 29.45 -6.49
N PRO A 50 1.37 29.96 -5.67
CA PRO A 50 2.36 29.11 -5.00
C PRO A 50 1.73 28.16 -3.98
N LYS A 51 2.05 26.87 -4.13
CA LYS A 51 1.97 25.76 -3.16
C LYS A 51 0.80 25.77 -2.16
N GLY A 52 -0.22 24.97 -2.46
CA GLY A 52 -1.05 24.27 -1.46
C GLY A 52 -2.23 25.03 -0.86
N GLY A 53 -2.28 26.37 -0.97
CA GLY A 53 -3.39 27.17 -0.43
C GLY A 53 -4.76 26.80 -1.01
N HIS A 54 -4.81 26.54 -2.31
CA HIS A 54 -6.04 26.08 -2.98
C HIS A 54 -6.46 24.69 -2.55
N VAL A 55 -5.51 23.76 -2.37
CA VAL A 55 -5.81 22.39 -1.90
C VAL A 55 -6.40 22.45 -0.49
N VAL A 56 -5.79 23.23 0.42
CA VAL A 56 -6.28 23.41 1.79
C VAL A 56 -7.64 24.10 1.82
N THR A 57 -7.87 25.07 0.93
CA THR A 57 -9.15 25.77 0.85
C THR A 57 -10.24 24.88 0.27
N TRP A 58 -9.92 24.12 -0.77
CA TRP A 58 -10.83 23.15 -1.38
C TRP A 58 -11.19 22.04 -0.39
N THR A 59 -10.22 21.46 0.33
CA THR A 59 -10.51 20.41 1.33
C THR A 59 -11.41 20.92 2.45
N ARG A 60 -11.21 22.18 2.90
CA ARG A 60 -12.09 22.81 3.89
C ARG A 60 -13.51 22.99 3.37
N GLN A 61 -13.67 23.52 2.16
CA GLN A 61 -14.98 23.72 1.53
C GLN A 61 -15.69 22.39 1.27
N LEU A 62 -14.96 21.36 0.84
CA LEU A 62 -15.49 20.02 0.66
C LEU A 62 -15.95 19.42 1.99
N ALA A 63 -15.17 19.56 3.05
CA ALA A 63 -15.55 19.09 4.39
C ALA A 63 -16.84 19.79 4.88
N ASP A 64 -16.93 21.10 4.72
CA ASP A 64 -18.15 21.87 5.04
C ASP A 64 -19.35 21.40 4.21
N PHE A 65 -19.16 21.12 2.92
CA PHE A 65 -20.20 20.60 2.05
C PHE A 65 -20.68 19.21 2.48
N ILE A 66 -19.76 18.28 2.77
CA ILE A 66 -20.06 16.93 3.28
C ILE A 66 -20.88 17.03 4.57
N ASN A 67 -20.51 17.92 5.48
CA ASN A 67 -21.21 18.10 6.76
C ASN A 67 -22.61 18.71 6.60
N ARG A 68 -22.80 19.63 5.64
CA ARG A 68 -24.09 20.28 5.38
C ARG A 68 -25.06 19.40 4.61
N SER A 69 -24.58 18.62 3.64
CA SER A 69 -25.43 17.80 2.78
C SER A 69 -24.75 16.47 2.40
N PRO A 70 -24.79 15.45 3.27
CA PRO A 70 -24.12 14.18 3.05
C PRO A 70 -24.60 13.43 1.80
N VAL A 71 -25.90 13.54 1.46
CA VAL A 71 -26.49 12.85 0.30
C VAL A 71 -26.02 13.48 -1.00
N ALA A 72 -26.07 14.81 -1.11
CA ALA A 72 -25.58 15.52 -2.30
C ALA A 72 -24.06 15.36 -2.46
N ALA A 73 -23.31 15.35 -1.36
CA ALA A 73 -21.87 15.12 -1.39
C ALA A 73 -21.52 13.71 -1.88
N ARG A 74 -22.26 12.68 -1.45
CA ARG A 74 -22.11 11.31 -1.98
C ARG A 74 -22.42 11.24 -3.47
N SER A 75 -23.53 11.83 -3.90
CA SER A 75 -23.91 11.88 -5.33
C SER A 75 -22.82 12.54 -6.16
N PHE A 76 -22.36 13.73 -5.72
CA PHE A 76 -21.27 14.45 -6.35
C PHE A 76 -20.02 13.60 -6.47
N LEU A 77 -19.54 12.99 -5.38
CA LEU A 77 -18.34 12.15 -5.40
C LEU A 77 -18.49 10.89 -6.29
N SER A 78 -19.70 10.34 -6.38
CA SER A 78 -19.99 9.18 -7.24
C SER A 78 -20.17 9.55 -8.72
N GLU A 79 -20.59 10.78 -9.01
CA GLU A 79 -20.82 11.30 -10.37
C GLU A 79 -19.57 11.96 -10.98
N GLN A 80 -18.62 12.40 -10.14
CA GLN A 80 -17.29 12.78 -10.61
C GLN A 80 -16.65 11.55 -11.25
N HIS A 81 -16.22 11.68 -12.52
CA HIS A 81 -15.65 10.62 -13.38
C HIS A 81 -14.28 10.10 -12.91
N VAL A 82 -14.01 10.14 -11.62
CA VAL A 82 -12.91 9.40 -11.02
C VAL A 82 -13.37 7.96 -10.96
N LEU A 83 -12.71 7.08 -11.71
CA LEU A 83 -12.88 5.63 -11.57
C LEU A 83 -12.45 5.24 -10.15
N TRP A 84 -13.40 5.26 -9.23
CA TRP A 84 -13.21 4.82 -7.85
C TRP A 84 -13.01 3.31 -7.86
N HIS A 85 -11.76 2.89 -7.78
CA HIS A 85 -11.44 1.49 -7.56
C HIS A 85 -11.66 1.18 -6.09
N GLN A 86 -12.35 0.08 -5.81
CA GLN A 86 -12.45 -0.43 -4.45
C GLN A 86 -11.03 -0.63 -3.88
N PRO A 87 -10.80 -0.32 -2.59
CA PRO A 87 -9.52 -0.62 -1.96
C PRO A 87 -9.16 -2.09 -2.16
N ARG A 88 -7.88 -2.35 -2.42
CA ARG A 88 -7.35 -3.70 -2.61
C ARG A 88 -6.01 -3.83 -1.91
N LEU A 89 -5.67 -5.05 -1.55
CA LEU A 89 -4.36 -5.34 -0.99
C LEU A 89 -3.29 -5.26 -2.09
N LEU A 90 -2.05 -5.05 -1.66
CA LEU A 90 -0.87 -4.95 -2.51
C LEU A 90 -0.73 -6.17 -3.42
N THR A 91 -0.73 -5.99 -4.75
CA THR A 91 -0.52 -7.11 -5.67
C THR A 91 0.79 -7.82 -5.37
N LEU A 92 0.69 -9.10 -5.00
CA LEU A 92 1.82 -9.94 -4.64
C LEU A 92 2.30 -10.76 -5.85
N PRO A 93 3.62 -11.03 -5.98
CA PRO A 93 4.13 -11.89 -7.02
C PRO A 93 3.69 -13.34 -6.83
N GLN A 94 3.58 -14.10 -7.93
CA GLN A 94 3.14 -15.49 -7.87
C GLN A 94 4.10 -16.38 -7.06
N LEU A 95 5.41 -16.15 -7.14
CA LEU A 95 6.43 -16.91 -6.42
C LEU A 95 6.84 -16.17 -5.15
N TYR A 96 6.75 -16.86 -4.00
CA TYR A 96 7.16 -16.30 -2.72
C TYR A 96 8.64 -15.93 -2.66
N ASP A 97 9.47 -16.71 -3.35
CA ASP A 97 10.92 -16.49 -3.44
C ASP A 97 11.28 -15.07 -3.91
N ARG A 98 10.45 -14.44 -4.76
CA ARG A 98 10.64 -13.02 -5.15
C ARG A 98 10.48 -12.05 -3.97
N ILE A 99 9.48 -12.28 -3.10
CA ILE A 99 9.31 -11.50 -1.87
C ILE A 99 10.47 -11.76 -0.93
N PHE A 100 10.81 -13.04 -0.74
CA PHE A 100 11.89 -13.42 0.17
C PHE A 100 13.22 -12.77 -0.26
N GLN A 101 13.66 -12.96 -1.50
CA GLN A 101 14.92 -12.39 -1.98
C GLN A 101 14.96 -10.86 -1.93
N TYR A 102 13.84 -10.20 -2.26
CA TYR A 102 13.81 -8.74 -2.29
C TYR A 102 13.85 -8.10 -0.90
N TYR A 103 13.15 -8.69 0.07
CA TYR A 103 12.97 -8.10 1.40
C TYR A 103 13.83 -8.75 2.49
N HIS A 104 14.33 -9.97 2.29
CA HIS A 104 15.20 -10.63 3.25
C HIS A 104 16.48 -9.78 3.45
N ARG A 105 16.81 -9.53 4.72
CA ARG A 105 17.94 -8.68 5.14
C ARG A 105 17.88 -7.21 4.71
N ARG A 106 16.75 -6.71 4.20
CA ARG A 106 16.58 -5.26 4.06
C ARG A 106 16.60 -4.58 5.43
N GLN A 107 17.25 -3.43 5.47
CA GLN A 107 17.26 -2.58 6.65
C GLN A 107 15.92 -1.86 6.79
N CYS A 108 15.45 -1.72 8.02
CA CYS A 108 14.31 -0.87 8.35
C CYS A 108 14.62 0.59 7.96
N SER A 109 13.65 1.28 7.38
CA SER A 109 13.79 2.71 7.03
C SER A 109 13.88 3.62 8.24
N HIS A 110 13.39 3.19 9.41
CA HIS A 110 13.39 3.99 10.64
C HIS A 110 14.65 3.79 11.49
N CYS A 111 15.03 2.55 11.79
CA CYS A 111 16.13 2.27 12.71
C CYS A 111 17.42 1.85 12.00
N HIS A 112 17.40 1.67 10.67
CA HIS A 112 18.51 1.22 9.84
C HIS A 112 19.12 -0.14 10.24
N SER A 113 18.52 -0.85 11.19
CA SER A 113 18.87 -2.23 11.54
C SER A 113 18.11 -3.22 10.67
N VAL A 114 18.65 -4.42 10.51
CA VAL A 114 17.96 -5.53 9.83
C VAL A 114 17.03 -6.20 10.84
N PRO A 115 15.69 -6.09 10.69
CA PRO A 115 14.76 -6.69 11.64
C PRO A 115 14.82 -8.22 11.58
N ARG A 116 14.80 -8.91 12.73
CA ARG A 116 14.76 -10.39 12.74
C ARG A 116 13.47 -10.91 12.11
N GLU A 117 12.35 -10.23 12.39
CA GLU A 117 11.07 -10.48 11.73
C GLU A 117 10.69 -9.26 10.87
N THR A 118 11.19 -9.24 9.64
CA THR A 118 10.79 -8.25 8.64
C THR A 118 9.38 -8.55 8.16
N SER A 119 8.49 -7.55 8.21
CA SER A 119 7.11 -7.68 7.76
C SER A 119 6.72 -6.58 6.76
N ILE A 120 5.76 -6.89 5.90
CA ILE A 120 5.25 -5.98 4.87
C ILE A 120 3.78 -5.71 5.17
N CYS A 121 3.39 -4.44 5.29
CA CYS A 121 1.99 -4.05 5.37
C CYS A 121 1.31 -4.29 4.01
N LEU A 122 0.33 -5.19 3.95
CA LEU A 122 -0.37 -5.52 2.70
C LEU A 122 -1.32 -4.41 2.22
N VAL A 123 -1.54 -3.37 3.02
CA VAL A 123 -2.38 -2.21 2.66
C VAL A 123 -1.56 -1.16 1.90
N CYS A 124 -0.38 -0.81 2.38
CA CYS A 124 0.44 0.28 1.81
C CYS A 124 1.81 -0.15 1.26
N GLY A 125 2.24 -1.39 1.49
CA GLY A 125 3.54 -1.92 1.07
C GLY A 125 4.72 -1.52 1.94
N ALA A 126 4.50 -0.80 3.05
CA ALA A 126 5.57 -0.39 3.96
C ALA A 126 6.24 -1.60 4.63
N LEU A 127 7.56 -1.49 4.83
CA LEU A 127 8.33 -2.39 5.68
C LEU A 127 8.17 -1.97 7.13
N VAL A 128 7.81 -2.93 8.00
CA VAL A 128 7.46 -2.67 9.40
C VAL A 128 8.16 -3.68 10.31
N CYS A 129 8.79 -3.20 11.38
CA CYS A 129 9.35 -4.04 12.44
C CYS A 129 8.22 -4.57 13.32
N LEU A 130 7.99 -5.89 13.29
CA LEU A 130 6.82 -6.46 13.94
C LEU A 130 6.98 -6.63 15.47
N LYS A 131 8.04 -7.33 15.90
CA LYS A 131 8.29 -7.69 17.32
C LYS A 131 9.54 -7.06 17.93
N GLU A 132 10.25 -6.23 17.17
CA GLU A 132 11.51 -5.65 17.62
C GLU A 132 11.30 -4.38 18.43
N ASN A 133 12.13 -4.16 19.45
CA ASN A 133 12.10 -2.92 20.23
C ASN A 133 12.69 -1.71 19.49
N CYS A 134 13.36 -1.93 18.35
CA CYS A 134 14.13 -0.90 17.65
C CYS A 134 13.31 0.29 17.14
N CYS A 135 12.03 0.08 16.79
CA CYS A 135 11.13 1.12 16.28
C CYS A 135 10.00 1.43 17.26
N LYS A 136 10.15 1.05 18.53
CA LYS A 136 9.14 1.25 19.56
C LYS A 136 9.07 2.72 19.96
N GLN A 137 7.87 3.31 19.96
CA GLN A 137 7.65 4.70 20.37
C GLN A 137 6.67 4.74 21.53
N LEU A 138 7.01 5.42 22.64
CA LEU A 138 6.15 5.53 23.83
C LEU A 138 5.62 4.17 24.33
N ASN A 139 6.44 3.13 24.29
CA ASN A 139 6.07 1.74 24.60
C ASN A 139 5.05 1.07 23.65
N ILE A 140 4.85 1.61 22.45
CA ILE A 140 4.04 1.01 21.38
C ILE A 140 4.94 0.48 20.27
N CYS A 141 4.81 -0.81 19.94
CA CYS A 141 5.53 -1.41 18.81
C CYS A 141 5.11 -0.80 17.47
N GLU A 142 6.05 -0.68 16.53
CA GLU A 142 5.83 -0.05 15.21
C GLU A 142 4.61 -0.64 14.48
N ALA A 143 4.46 -1.97 14.44
CA ALA A 143 3.32 -2.59 13.77
C ALA A 143 1.96 -2.28 14.41
N VAL A 144 1.90 -2.03 15.72
CA VAL A 144 0.66 -1.58 16.38
C VAL A 144 0.37 -0.14 15.97
N GLN A 145 1.36 0.76 16.10
CA GLN A 145 1.23 2.17 15.73
C GLN A 145 0.86 2.33 14.24
N HIS A 146 1.59 1.63 13.36
CA HIS A 146 1.33 1.62 11.92
C HIS A 146 -0.07 1.11 11.57
N SER A 147 -0.63 0.17 12.35
CA SER A 147 -2.00 -0.29 12.10
C SER A 147 -3.02 0.82 12.31
N VAL A 148 -2.79 1.71 13.29
CA VAL A 148 -3.61 2.90 13.56
C VAL A 148 -3.45 3.90 12.43
N ASP A 149 -2.22 4.21 12.06
CA ASP A 149 -1.90 5.27 11.10
C ASP A 149 -2.29 4.90 9.65
N CYS A 150 -2.02 3.65 9.24
CA CYS A 150 -2.24 3.18 7.87
C CYS A 150 -3.65 2.62 7.65
N GLY A 151 -4.23 2.00 8.66
CA GLY A 151 -5.42 1.15 8.51
C GLY A 151 -6.53 1.42 9.53
N ALA A 152 -6.49 2.57 10.21
CA ALA A 152 -7.45 2.95 11.25
C ALA A 152 -7.65 1.86 12.32
N GLY A 153 -6.54 1.22 12.70
CA GLY A 153 -6.47 0.14 13.68
C GLY A 153 -6.65 -1.26 13.09
N THR A 154 -6.71 -1.42 11.76
CA THR A 154 -6.72 -2.74 11.10
C THR A 154 -5.59 -2.86 10.10
N ALA A 155 -4.70 -3.84 10.25
CA ALA A 155 -3.62 -4.08 9.31
C ALA A 155 -3.31 -5.57 9.15
N MET A 156 -2.85 -5.94 7.95
CA MET A 156 -2.43 -7.29 7.62
C MET A 156 -0.96 -7.26 7.22
N TYR A 157 -0.12 -7.96 7.97
CA TYR A 157 1.33 -7.97 7.80
C TYR A 157 1.78 -9.32 7.27
N LEU A 158 2.39 -9.35 6.09
CA LEU A 158 3.08 -10.53 5.59
C LEU A 158 4.47 -10.59 6.22
N VAL A 159 4.72 -11.60 7.04
CA VAL A 159 6.01 -11.84 7.69
C VAL A 159 6.94 -12.57 6.71
N VAL A 160 8.01 -11.89 6.28
CA VAL A 160 8.93 -12.36 5.22
C VAL A 160 9.73 -13.59 5.66
N THR A 161 9.96 -13.78 6.96
CA THR A 161 10.73 -14.92 7.47
C THR A 161 9.91 -16.19 7.67
N SER A 162 8.57 -16.12 7.58
CA SER A 162 7.70 -17.28 7.85
C SER A 162 6.55 -17.46 6.85
N SER A 163 6.40 -16.56 5.87
CA SER A 163 5.26 -16.45 4.94
C SER A 163 3.88 -16.20 5.55
N TYR A 164 3.78 -16.15 6.89
CA TYR A 164 2.49 -15.96 7.55
C TYR A 164 2.00 -14.53 7.48
N VAL A 165 0.68 -14.40 7.47
CA VAL A 165 -0.02 -13.14 7.67
C VAL A 165 -0.42 -13.01 9.13
N ILE A 166 -0.04 -11.89 9.74
CA ILE A 166 -0.51 -11.45 11.06
C ILE A 166 -1.52 -10.33 10.85
N VAL A 167 -2.68 -10.45 11.48
CA VAL A 167 -3.75 -9.45 11.41
C VAL A 167 -3.84 -8.74 12.74
N ILE A 168 -3.74 -7.42 12.72
CA ILE A 168 -4.06 -6.55 13.86
C ILE A 168 -5.44 -5.95 13.62
N ARG A 169 -6.26 -5.93 14.68
CA ARG A 169 -7.56 -5.28 14.70
C ARG A 169 -7.84 -4.70 16.08
N GLY A 170 -7.83 -3.37 16.17
CA GLY A 170 -7.91 -2.64 17.43
C GLY A 170 -6.79 -3.08 18.36
N LYS A 171 -7.15 -3.56 19.56
CA LYS A 171 -6.21 -4.02 20.58
C LYS A 171 -5.84 -5.52 20.50
N ARG A 172 -6.26 -6.19 19.43
CA ARG A 172 -6.11 -7.64 19.26
C ARG A 172 -5.29 -7.95 18.03
N ALA A 173 -4.53 -9.04 18.08
CA ALA A 173 -3.81 -9.59 16.95
C ALA A 173 -4.11 -11.09 16.81
N CYS A 174 -4.02 -11.62 15.59
CA CYS A 174 -4.03 -13.06 15.38
C CYS A 174 -3.10 -13.47 14.24
N LEU A 175 -2.63 -14.72 14.31
CA LEU A 175 -2.01 -15.40 13.18
C LEU A 175 -3.13 -15.88 12.24
N TRP A 176 -3.19 -15.32 11.03
CA TRP A 176 -4.22 -15.67 10.06
C TRP A 176 -3.88 -16.96 9.30
N GLY A 177 -2.60 -17.17 9.00
CA GLY A 177 -2.08 -18.27 8.17
C GLY A 177 -1.29 -17.71 6.98
N SER A 178 -0.87 -18.57 6.06
CA SER A 178 -0.10 -18.14 4.87
C SER A 178 -1.01 -17.91 3.66
N VAL A 179 -0.73 -16.88 2.86
CA VAL A 179 -1.34 -16.71 1.54
C VAL A 179 -0.53 -17.40 0.45
N TYR A 180 0.62 -17.98 0.81
CA TYR A 180 1.50 -18.75 -0.06
C TYR A 180 1.49 -20.23 0.36
N LEU A 181 1.30 -21.12 -0.61
CA LEU A 181 1.20 -22.56 -0.41
C LEU A 181 2.19 -23.28 -1.30
N ASP A 182 2.63 -24.47 -0.88
CA ASP A 182 3.39 -25.34 -1.78
C ASP A 182 2.49 -25.93 -2.88
N SER A 183 3.08 -26.73 -3.78
CA SER A 183 2.36 -27.38 -4.88
C SER A 183 1.25 -28.34 -4.43
N PHE A 184 1.21 -28.72 -3.16
CA PHE A 184 0.21 -29.61 -2.58
C PHE A 184 -0.85 -28.84 -1.77
N GLY A 185 -0.78 -27.51 -1.75
CA GLY A 185 -1.70 -26.67 -0.99
C GLY A 185 -1.36 -26.57 0.51
N GLU A 186 -0.15 -26.98 0.92
CA GLU A 186 0.28 -26.93 2.31
C GLU A 186 1.03 -25.64 2.63
N GLU A 187 0.90 -25.16 3.87
CA GLU A 187 1.76 -24.09 4.38
C GLU A 187 3.15 -24.64 4.72
N ASP A 188 4.22 -23.89 4.45
CA ASP A 188 5.56 -24.20 4.94
C ASP A 188 5.87 -23.37 6.19
N ARG A 189 5.64 -24.01 7.34
CA ARG A 189 5.79 -23.35 8.64
C ARG A 189 7.24 -22.87 8.83
N GLU A 190 7.40 -21.56 9.03
CA GLU A 190 8.71 -20.93 9.23
C GLU A 190 9.70 -21.20 8.08
N LEU A 191 9.20 -21.53 6.88
CA LEU A 191 10.01 -21.85 5.70
C LEU A 191 11.01 -23.00 5.93
N LYS A 192 10.75 -23.90 6.90
CA LYS A 192 11.70 -24.95 7.30
C LYS A 192 11.87 -26.05 6.25
N ARG A 193 10.86 -26.30 5.42
CA ARG A 193 10.92 -27.36 4.39
C ARG A 193 11.67 -26.88 3.14
N GLY A 194 11.80 -25.56 2.94
CA GLY A 194 12.47 -24.97 1.79
C GLY A 194 11.75 -25.25 0.47
N LYS A 195 10.46 -25.56 0.51
CA LYS A 195 9.68 -25.84 -0.70
C LYS A 195 9.33 -24.54 -1.42
N PRO A 196 9.28 -24.52 -2.76
CA PRO A 196 8.73 -23.39 -3.50
C PRO A 196 7.28 -23.14 -3.07
N LEU A 197 6.98 -21.89 -2.72
CA LEU A 197 5.63 -21.46 -2.38
C LEU A 197 5.06 -20.52 -3.44
N TYR A 198 3.77 -20.66 -3.65
CA TYR A 198 3.00 -19.98 -4.69
C TYR A 198 1.83 -19.23 -4.06
N LEU A 199 1.58 -18.02 -4.54
CA LEU A 199 0.43 -17.24 -4.10
C LEU A 199 -0.86 -18.02 -4.40
N SER A 200 -1.66 -18.24 -3.37
CA SER A 200 -2.98 -18.86 -3.49
C SER A 200 -4.03 -17.77 -3.74
N PRO A 201 -4.60 -17.67 -4.96
CA PRO A 201 -5.55 -16.61 -5.27
C PRO A 201 -6.78 -16.64 -4.36
N GLY A 202 -7.28 -17.85 -4.05
CA GLY A 202 -8.43 -18.03 -3.16
C GLY A 202 -8.18 -17.54 -1.74
N ARG A 203 -7.01 -17.86 -1.15
CA ARG A 203 -6.66 -17.38 0.20
C ARG A 203 -6.44 -15.87 0.22
N TYR A 204 -5.79 -15.33 -0.82
CA TYR A 204 -5.53 -13.90 -0.92
C TYR A 204 -6.82 -13.09 -1.10
N GLN A 205 -7.75 -13.58 -1.93
CA GLN A 205 -9.07 -13.00 -2.11
C GLN A 205 -9.89 -13.06 -0.82
N LEU A 206 -9.86 -14.19 -0.10
CA LEU A 206 -10.53 -14.32 1.20
C LEU A 206 -10.00 -13.30 2.22
N LEU A 207 -8.68 -13.15 2.33
CA LEU A 207 -8.05 -12.16 3.20
C LEU A 207 -8.53 -10.73 2.85
N GLN A 208 -8.55 -10.39 1.56
CA GLN A 208 -9.03 -9.09 1.10
C GLN A 208 -10.52 -8.88 1.40
N GLN A 209 -11.37 -9.89 1.17
CA GLN A 209 -12.80 -9.81 1.48
C GLN A 209 -13.06 -9.65 2.98
N GLN A 210 -12.30 -10.32 3.83
CA GLN A 210 -12.40 -10.16 5.28
C GLN A 210 -11.98 -8.76 5.74
N TRP A 211 -10.97 -8.18 5.09
CA TRP A 211 -10.57 -6.80 5.34
C TRP A 211 -11.65 -5.80 4.92
N LEU A 212 -12.10 -5.88 3.66
CA LEU A 212 -13.10 -4.96 3.10
C LEU A 212 -14.46 -5.06 3.78
N GLY A 213 -14.85 -6.26 4.20
CA GLY A 213 -16.07 -6.49 4.96
C GLY A 213 -15.93 -6.27 6.46
N HIS A 214 -14.73 -5.94 6.96
CA HIS A 214 -14.44 -5.85 8.41
C HIS A 214 -14.82 -7.12 9.20
N HIS A 215 -14.75 -8.30 8.57
CA HIS A 215 -15.25 -9.59 9.08
C HIS A 215 -14.20 -10.43 9.84
N PHE A 216 -13.02 -9.87 10.13
CA PHE A 216 -11.97 -10.59 10.85
C PHE A 216 -12.44 -11.13 12.23
N ASP A 217 -13.34 -10.42 12.90
CA ASP A 217 -13.90 -10.84 14.20
C ASP A 217 -14.77 -12.08 14.13
N HIS A 218 -15.37 -12.35 12.97
CA HIS A 218 -16.26 -13.51 12.77
C HIS A 218 -15.51 -14.74 12.27
N THR A 219 -14.18 -14.64 12.11
CA THR A 219 -13.35 -15.76 11.68
C THR A 219 -12.82 -16.50 12.91
N PRO A 220 -12.94 -17.84 12.99
CA PRO A 220 -12.45 -18.62 14.11
C PRO A 220 -10.91 -18.68 14.09
N LYS A 221 -10.28 -17.60 14.56
CA LYS A 221 -8.83 -17.48 14.78
C LYS A 221 -8.56 -17.23 16.25
N LYS A 222 -7.39 -17.68 16.71
CA LYS A 222 -6.93 -17.42 18.08
C LYS A 222 -6.46 -15.97 18.18
N TRP A 223 -7.36 -15.09 18.61
CA TRP A 223 -7.06 -13.69 18.90
C TRP A 223 -6.38 -13.55 20.26
N VAL A 224 -5.34 -12.73 20.31
CA VAL A 224 -4.62 -12.38 21.54
C VAL A 224 -4.61 -10.87 21.71
N TRP A 225 -4.58 -10.41 22.95
CA TRP A 225 -4.37 -9.00 23.26
C TRP A 225 -2.88 -8.68 23.13
N HIS A 226 -2.53 -7.77 22.22
CA HIS A 226 -1.13 -7.41 22.02
C HIS A 226 -0.62 -6.48 23.15
N ARG A 227 -1.49 -5.68 23.80
CA ARG A 227 -1.06 -4.74 24.87
C ARG A 227 0.10 -3.85 24.40
N ASP A 228 -0.03 -3.35 23.18
CA ASP A 228 0.97 -2.55 22.46
C ASP A 228 2.32 -3.25 22.22
N ALA A 229 2.38 -4.58 22.40
CA ALA A 229 3.50 -5.46 22.11
C ALA A 229 3.06 -6.69 21.28
N LEU A 230 3.78 -7.01 20.20
CA LEU A 230 3.46 -8.16 19.33
C LEU A 230 4.33 -9.39 19.61
#